data_AF-A0A931HHS2-F1
#
_entry.id   AF-A0A931HHS2-F1
#
_cell.length_a   1.000
_cell.length_b   1.000
_cell.length_c   1.000
_cell.angle_alpha   90.00
_cell.angle_beta   90.00
_cell.angle_gamma   90.00
#
_symmetry.space_group_name_H-M   'P 1'
#
loop_
_entity.id
_entity.type
_entity.pdbx_description
1 polymer ?
#
loop_
_entity_poly.entity_id
_entity_poly.type
_entity_poly.pdbx_seq_one_letter_code
_entity_poly.pdbx_strand_id
1 'polypeptide(L)'
;MSERTRITRKPDRGTDDRTVLHRLLDDARVAHVGFVRHGYPVVLPMAFGRDGNRLFLHGSTGAGAFLAARSGLEVSVAVTHLDSLVFARSTFDSSMNYRSAVVFGVATPVPGDEKEVALRAVTEHLMPGRWDEVRPPTVKELAATTVLELPLDEVSVKVRAAGPGESADDGEDHSVWAGVVPLRTVAGVPERSPLTDSAVPLPGSVRSLL
;
A
#
# COMPACT_ATOMS: atom_id res chain seq x y z
N MET A 1 14.23 6.21 14.66
CA MET A 1 14.57 6.42 13.24
C MET A 1 15.95 5.85 12.96
N SER A 2 16.06 5.05 11.90
CA SER A 2 17.34 4.53 11.39
C SER A 2 17.95 5.47 10.34
N GLU A 3 19.19 5.25 9.95
CA GLU A 3 19.80 5.98 8.82
C GLU A 3 19.00 5.79 7.53
N ARG A 4 18.46 4.59 7.28
CA ARG A 4 17.69 4.26 6.07
C ARG A 4 16.32 4.94 6.01
N THR A 5 15.77 5.34 7.14
CA THR A 5 14.43 5.96 7.25
C THR A 5 14.48 7.48 7.37
N ARG A 6 15.67 8.07 7.47
CA ARG A 6 15.83 9.53 7.57
C ARG A 6 15.55 10.21 6.23
N ILE A 7 14.50 11.02 6.18
CA ILE A 7 14.17 11.85 5.01
C ILE A 7 15.15 13.02 4.93
N THR A 8 15.86 13.14 3.81
CA THR A 8 16.89 14.19 3.61
C THR A 8 16.37 15.39 2.83
N ARG A 9 15.55 15.17 1.79
CA ARG A 9 14.96 16.25 0.98
C ARG A 9 13.57 16.61 1.47
N LYS A 10 13.33 17.89 1.79
CA LYS A 10 12.05 18.39 2.35
C LYS A 10 11.65 17.58 3.60
N PRO A 11 12.49 17.57 4.65
CA PRO A 11 12.26 16.78 5.87
C PRO A 11 11.02 17.25 6.66
N ASP A 12 10.59 18.50 6.46
CA ASP A 12 9.33 19.08 6.95
C ASP A 12 8.07 18.29 6.53
N ARG A 13 8.18 17.48 5.47
CA ARG A 13 7.12 16.59 4.98
C ARG A 13 7.13 15.22 5.66
N GLY A 14 8.16 14.93 6.45
CA GLY A 14 8.29 13.69 7.21
C GLY A 14 7.41 13.69 8.45
N THR A 15 6.94 12.52 8.85
CA THR A 15 6.24 12.35 10.14
C THR A 15 6.53 10.98 10.75
N ASP A 16 6.66 10.95 12.07
CA ASP A 16 6.78 9.72 12.87
C ASP A 16 5.44 9.29 13.47
N ASP A 17 4.34 9.98 13.13
CA ASP A 17 3.00 9.66 13.61
C ASP A 17 2.53 8.29 13.07
N ARG A 18 2.45 7.32 13.97
CA ARG A 18 1.99 5.95 13.66
C ARG A 18 0.54 5.92 13.19
N THR A 19 -0.31 6.82 13.65
CA THR A 19 -1.70 6.93 13.19
C THR A 19 -1.77 7.43 11.75
N VAL A 20 -0.81 8.23 11.29
CA VAL A 20 -0.70 8.60 9.87
C VAL A 20 -0.23 7.40 9.04
N LEU A 21 0.79 6.66 9.50
CA LEU A 21 1.24 5.44 8.82
C LEU A 21 0.12 4.42 8.68
N HIS A 22 -0.57 4.09 9.77
CA HIS A 22 -1.61 3.05 9.78
C HIS A 22 -2.73 3.40 8.83
N ARG A 23 -3.25 4.63 8.88
CA ARG A 23 -4.28 5.10 7.94
C ARG A 23 -3.81 5.01 6.49
N LEU A 24 -2.57 5.42 6.20
CA LEU A 24 -2.00 5.34 4.86
C LEU A 24 -2.00 3.89 4.33
N LEU A 25 -1.58 2.94 5.17
CA LEU A 25 -1.54 1.52 4.82
C LEU A 25 -2.96 0.93 4.71
N ASP A 26 -3.88 1.28 5.60
CA ASP A 26 -5.26 0.80 5.62
C ASP A 26 -6.06 1.29 4.40
N ASP A 27 -5.79 2.51 3.94
CA ASP A 27 -6.38 3.07 2.72
C ASP A 27 -5.83 2.39 1.45
N ALA A 28 -4.64 1.77 1.52
CA ALA A 28 -3.99 1.17 0.36
C ALA A 28 -4.41 -0.29 0.17
N ARG A 29 -4.32 -0.75 -1.09
CA ARG A 29 -4.53 -2.15 -1.47
C ARG A 29 -3.30 -2.77 -2.12
N VAL A 30 -2.40 -1.93 -2.64
CA VAL A 30 -1.20 -2.35 -3.37
C VAL A 30 0.04 -1.74 -2.72
N ALA A 31 1.06 -2.57 -2.57
CA ALA A 31 2.42 -2.17 -2.22
C ALA A 31 3.39 -2.55 -3.34
N HIS A 32 4.48 -1.81 -3.45
CA HIS A 32 5.58 -2.11 -4.36
C HIS A 32 6.74 -2.67 -3.54
N VAL A 33 7.01 -3.97 -3.72
CA VAL A 33 7.98 -4.72 -2.93
C VAL A 33 9.29 -4.78 -3.71
N GLY A 34 10.26 -3.98 -3.27
CA GLY A 34 11.62 -3.95 -3.78
C GLY A 34 12.53 -4.94 -3.06
N PHE A 35 13.32 -5.73 -3.80
CA PHE A 35 14.35 -6.62 -3.27
C PHE A 35 15.43 -6.90 -4.31
N VAL A 36 16.57 -7.45 -3.88
CA VAL A 36 17.65 -7.86 -4.79
C VAL A 36 17.57 -9.35 -5.05
N ARG A 37 17.57 -9.75 -6.32
CA ARG A 37 17.59 -11.16 -6.72
C ARG A 37 18.63 -11.38 -7.82
N HIS A 38 19.54 -12.32 -7.58
CA HIS A 38 20.67 -12.61 -8.49
C HIS A 38 21.50 -11.36 -8.83
N GLY A 39 21.63 -10.42 -7.87
CA GLY A 39 22.36 -9.17 -8.04
C GLY A 39 21.57 -8.03 -8.71
N TYR A 40 20.32 -8.28 -9.14
CA TYR A 40 19.49 -7.27 -9.81
C TYR A 40 18.39 -6.74 -8.87
N PRO A 41 18.11 -5.42 -8.89
CA PRO A 41 16.95 -4.88 -8.20
C PRO A 41 15.67 -5.32 -8.92
N VAL A 42 14.71 -5.81 -8.15
CA VAL A 42 13.39 -6.23 -8.60
C VAL A 42 12.36 -5.46 -7.79
N VAL A 43 11.30 -4.98 -8.45
CA VAL A 43 10.15 -4.36 -7.79
C VAL A 43 8.89 -5.06 -8.25
N LEU A 44 8.14 -5.64 -7.33
CA LEU A 44 6.89 -6.35 -7.62
C LEU A 44 5.69 -5.59 -7.02
N PRO A 45 4.64 -5.29 -7.81
CA PRO A 45 3.38 -4.86 -7.25
C PRO A 45 2.68 -6.06 -6.58
N MET A 46 2.26 -5.88 -5.33
CA MET A 46 1.62 -6.94 -4.54
C MET A 46 0.46 -6.39 -3.72
N ALA A 47 -0.61 -7.16 -3.61
CA ALA A 47 -1.61 -6.94 -2.59
C ALA A 47 -1.03 -7.27 -1.21
N PHE A 48 -1.46 -6.55 -0.18
CA PHE A 48 -1.00 -6.77 1.19
C PHE A 48 -2.14 -6.62 2.19
N GLY A 49 -1.89 -7.07 3.42
CA GLY A 49 -2.72 -6.76 4.58
C GLY A 49 -1.90 -6.20 5.71
N ARG A 50 -2.52 -5.38 6.57
CA ARG A 50 -1.92 -4.93 7.83
C ARG A 50 -2.71 -5.49 9.00
N ASP A 51 -2.00 -5.98 10.00
CA ASP A 51 -2.57 -6.30 11.31
C ASP A 51 -1.64 -5.77 12.40
N GLY A 52 -2.13 -4.83 13.19
CA GLY A 52 -1.33 -4.12 14.19
C GLY A 52 -0.03 -3.54 13.59
N ASN A 53 1.11 -4.06 14.06
CA ASN A 53 2.44 -3.62 13.65
C ASN A 53 3.08 -4.50 12.56
N ARG A 54 2.30 -5.36 11.89
CA ARG A 54 2.79 -6.28 10.86
C ARG A 54 2.15 -5.98 9.51
N LEU A 55 2.94 -6.13 8.45
CA LEU A 55 2.48 -6.14 7.06
C LEU A 55 2.63 -7.56 6.51
N PHE A 56 1.56 -8.07 5.90
CA PHE A 56 1.53 -9.40 5.31
C PHE A 56 1.48 -9.35 3.79
N LEU A 57 2.31 -10.17 3.16
CA LEU A 57 2.34 -10.40 1.72
C LEU A 57 2.04 -11.87 1.45
N HIS A 58 1.12 -12.19 0.54
CA HIS A 58 0.82 -13.58 0.19
C HIS A 58 1.07 -13.87 -1.28
N GLY A 59 1.34 -15.13 -1.60
CA GLY A 59 1.56 -15.56 -2.97
C GLY A 59 1.85 -17.04 -3.08
N SER A 60 2.11 -17.51 -4.30
CA SER A 60 2.42 -18.93 -4.55
C SER A 60 3.72 -19.35 -3.89
N THR A 61 3.75 -20.56 -3.33
CA THR A 61 4.97 -21.18 -2.79
C THR A 61 6.09 -21.31 -3.83
N GLY A 62 5.74 -21.40 -5.12
CA GLY A 62 6.71 -21.50 -6.23
C GLY A 62 7.16 -20.17 -6.83
N ALA A 63 6.62 -19.04 -6.37
CA ALA A 63 6.97 -17.73 -6.92
C ALA A 63 8.38 -17.29 -6.45
N GLY A 64 9.14 -16.67 -7.33
CA GLY A 64 10.56 -16.35 -7.09
C GLY A 64 10.84 -15.53 -5.83
N ALA A 65 9.98 -14.56 -5.50
CA ALA A 65 10.10 -13.76 -4.27
C ALA A 65 9.88 -14.61 -3.00
N PHE A 66 8.88 -15.51 -3.02
CA PHE A 66 8.53 -16.36 -1.88
C PHE A 66 9.53 -17.50 -1.69
N LEU A 67 10.11 -18.00 -2.78
CA LEU A 67 11.25 -18.92 -2.72
C LEU A 67 12.49 -18.25 -2.10
N ALA A 68 12.78 -17.01 -2.48
CA ALA A 68 13.89 -16.24 -1.94
C ALA A 68 13.70 -15.90 -0.46
N ALA A 69 12.47 -15.69 -0.01
CA ALA A 69 12.14 -15.32 1.36
C ALA A 69 12.10 -16.50 2.36
N ARG A 70 12.35 -17.75 1.96
CA ARG A 70 12.32 -18.91 2.88
C ARG A 70 13.27 -18.78 4.05
N SER A 71 14.37 -18.06 3.88
CA SER A 71 15.38 -17.79 4.93
C SER A 71 15.37 -16.32 5.39
N GLY A 72 14.30 -15.58 5.08
CA GLY A 72 14.25 -14.12 5.21
C GLY A 72 14.70 -13.43 3.92
N LEU A 73 13.95 -12.40 3.50
CA LEU A 73 14.28 -11.56 2.35
C LEU A 73 14.37 -10.11 2.80
N GLU A 74 15.52 -9.47 2.62
CA GLU A 74 15.62 -8.02 2.78
C GLU A 74 14.77 -7.33 1.71
N VAL A 75 13.83 -6.51 2.17
CA VAL A 75 12.86 -5.81 1.33
C VAL A 75 12.80 -4.33 1.65
N SER A 76 12.42 -3.56 0.64
CA SER A 76 11.92 -2.19 0.74
C SER A 76 10.50 -2.17 0.18
N VAL A 77 9.51 -1.97 1.04
CA VAL A 77 8.09 -1.95 0.66
C VAL A 77 7.60 -0.51 0.60
N ALA A 78 7.21 -0.06 -0.60
CA ALA A 78 6.68 1.27 -0.83
C ALA A 78 5.17 1.26 -1.05
N VAL A 79 4.44 2.15 -0.36
CA VAL A 79 3.01 2.39 -0.54
C VAL A 79 2.81 3.88 -0.79
N THR A 80 2.04 4.23 -1.83
CA THR A 80 1.84 5.63 -2.25
C THR A 80 0.39 5.87 -2.62
N HIS A 81 -0.17 6.96 -2.12
CA HIS A 81 -1.40 7.59 -2.59
C HIS A 81 -1.04 8.89 -3.31
N LEU A 82 -1.53 9.06 -4.54
CA LEU A 82 -1.47 10.32 -5.27
C LEU A 82 -2.79 11.05 -5.07
N ASP A 83 -2.76 12.12 -4.28
CA ASP A 83 -3.97 12.83 -3.86
C ASP A 83 -4.30 14.02 -4.77
N SER A 84 -3.29 14.63 -5.43
CA SER A 84 -3.54 15.71 -6.40
C SER A 84 -2.31 16.04 -7.27
N LEU A 85 -2.54 16.73 -8.38
CA LEU A 85 -1.51 17.48 -9.10
C LEU A 85 -1.50 18.94 -8.62
N VAL A 86 -0.33 19.56 -8.56
CA VAL A 86 -0.16 20.97 -8.17
C VAL A 86 0.48 21.72 -9.31
N PHE A 87 -0.28 22.64 -9.87
CA PHE A 87 0.12 23.51 -10.96
C PHE A 87 0.55 24.84 -10.35
N ALA A 88 1.86 25.08 -10.30
CA ALA A 88 2.39 26.39 -9.95
C ALA A 88 2.55 27.23 -11.22
N ARG A 89 2.91 28.50 -11.07
CA ARG A 89 3.18 29.41 -12.19
C ARG A 89 4.45 29.07 -12.96
N SER A 90 5.39 28.38 -12.30
CA SER A 90 6.56 27.77 -12.92
C SER A 90 6.45 26.24 -12.95
N THR A 91 7.06 25.61 -13.95
CA THR A 91 7.20 24.13 -13.97
C THR A 91 8.15 23.64 -12.88
N PHE A 92 9.05 24.50 -12.40
CA PHE A 92 9.97 24.19 -11.31
C PHE A 92 9.25 24.00 -9.97
N ASP A 93 8.23 24.82 -9.68
CA ASP A 93 7.46 24.76 -8.43
C ASP A 93 6.22 23.87 -8.52
N SER A 94 5.88 23.41 -9.72
CA SER A 94 4.84 22.43 -9.95
C SER A 94 5.16 21.10 -9.27
N SER A 95 4.15 20.41 -8.77
CA SER A 95 4.33 19.23 -7.90
C SER A 95 3.09 18.34 -7.85
N MET A 96 3.01 17.50 -6.82
CA MET A 96 1.87 16.65 -6.50
C MET A 96 1.65 16.59 -4.98
N ASN A 97 0.40 16.47 -4.55
CA ASN A 97 0.08 16.06 -3.18
C ASN A 97 0.02 14.54 -3.10
N TYR A 98 0.56 13.99 -2.02
CA TYR A 98 0.71 12.55 -1.83
C TYR A 98 0.85 12.20 -0.36
N ARG A 99 0.58 10.93 -0.08
CA ARG A 99 0.95 10.25 1.16
C ARG A 99 1.74 9.00 0.79
N SER A 100 2.96 8.85 1.29
CA SER A 100 3.77 7.66 1.01
C SER A 100 4.44 7.11 2.27
N ALA A 101 4.57 5.79 2.33
CA ALA A 101 5.38 5.09 3.31
C ALA A 101 6.42 4.21 2.61
N VAL A 102 7.63 4.14 3.16
CA VAL A 102 8.64 3.15 2.78
C VAL A 102 9.05 2.38 4.02
N VAL A 103 8.77 1.08 4.04
CA VAL A 103 9.11 0.13 5.10
C VAL A 103 10.34 -0.66 4.67
N PHE A 104 11.35 -0.73 5.53
CA PHE A 104 12.52 -1.58 5.35
C PHE A 104 12.48 -2.72 6.36
N GLY A 105 13.03 -3.87 5.99
CA GLY A 105 13.21 -4.97 6.93
C GLY A 105 13.44 -6.30 6.24
N VAL A 106 13.37 -7.36 7.03
CA VAL A 106 13.45 -8.74 6.55
C VAL A 106 12.05 -9.33 6.56
N ALA A 107 11.51 -9.64 5.37
CA ALA A 107 10.26 -10.36 5.24
C ALA A 107 10.50 -11.86 5.50
N THR A 108 9.80 -12.42 6.47
CA THR A 108 9.96 -13.83 6.91
C THR A 108 8.66 -14.62 6.73
N PRO A 109 8.72 -15.94 6.48
CA PRO A 109 7.53 -16.76 6.39
C PRO A 109 6.76 -16.80 7.70
N VAL A 110 5.44 -16.61 7.64
CA VAL A 110 4.55 -16.80 8.79
C VAL A 110 4.50 -18.30 9.15
N PRO A 111 4.60 -18.67 10.44
CA PRO A 111 4.44 -20.05 10.90
C PRO A 111 3.13 -20.71 10.44
N GLY A 112 3.14 -22.04 10.33
CA GLY A 112 2.02 -22.79 9.74
C GLY A 112 0.71 -22.67 10.52
N ASP A 113 0.78 -22.56 11.85
CA ASP A 113 -0.33 -22.37 12.77
C ASP A 113 -0.89 -20.94 12.77
N GLU A 114 -0.10 -19.93 12.40
CA GLU A 114 -0.55 -18.53 12.26
C GLU A 114 -1.01 -18.16 10.83
N LYS A 115 -0.78 -19.03 9.86
CA LYS A 115 -0.97 -18.73 8.44
C LYS A 115 -2.40 -18.39 8.06
N GLU A 116 -3.38 -19.05 8.68
CA GLU A 116 -4.79 -18.77 8.42
C GLU A 116 -5.18 -17.39 8.96
N VAL A 117 -4.69 -17.01 10.14
CA VAL A 117 -4.87 -15.68 10.72
C VAL A 117 -4.26 -14.60 9.81
N ALA A 118 -3.06 -14.84 9.28
CA ALA A 118 -2.41 -13.91 8.37
C ALA A 118 -3.14 -13.78 7.02
N LEU A 119 -3.66 -14.89 6.47
CA LEU A 119 -4.50 -14.85 5.26
C LEU A 119 -5.83 -14.15 5.49
N ARG A 120 -6.42 -14.31 6.67
CA ARG A 120 -7.61 -13.56 7.08
C ARG A 120 -7.30 -12.07 7.14
N ALA A 121 -6.18 -11.67 7.77
CA ALA A 121 -5.77 -10.27 7.82
C ALA A 121 -5.60 -9.66 6.42
N VAL A 122 -4.97 -10.37 5.48
CA VAL A 122 -4.89 -9.92 4.08
C VAL A 122 -6.27 -9.81 3.43
N THR A 123 -7.13 -10.81 3.62
CA THR A 123 -8.48 -10.81 3.04
C THR A 123 -9.31 -9.64 3.55
N GLU A 124 -9.34 -9.43 4.87
CA GLU A 124 -10.12 -8.39 5.53
C GLU A 124 -9.60 -6.98 5.24
N HIS A 125 -8.28 -6.83 5.05
CA HIS A 125 -7.70 -5.56 4.60
C HIS A 125 -8.18 -5.20 3.18
N LEU A 126 -8.20 -6.18 2.28
CA LEU A 126 -8.55 -5.95 0.88
C LEU A 126 -10.06 -5.82 0.67
N MET A 127 -10.82 -6.70 1.33
CA MET A 127 -12.25 -6.90 1.16
C MET A 127 -12.90 -7.12 2.55
N PRO A 128 -13.13 -6.06 3.34
CA PRO A 128 -13.66 -6.17 4.70
C PRO A 128 -14.96 -6.99 4.77
N GLY A 129 -15.01 -7.96 5.68
CA GLY A 129 -16.12 -8.89 5.88
C GLY A 129 -16.16 -10.08 4.91
N ARG A 130 -15.29 -10.12 3.90
CA ARG A 130 -15.33 -11.17 2.86
C ARG A 130 -14.98 -12.54 3.39
N TRP A 131 -14.11 -12.63 4.40
CA TRP A 131 -13.66 -13.92 4.93
C TRP A 131 -14.84 -14.78 5.43
N ASP A 132 -15.80 -14.15 6.11
CA ASP A 132 -16.94 -14.85 6.72
C ASP A 132 -18.09 -15.11 5.72
N GLU A 133 -18.02 -14.58 4.50
CA GLU A 133 -19.02 -14.77 3.44
C GLU A 133 -18.71 -15.93 2.48
N VAL A 134 -17.53 -16.51 2.57
CA VAL A 134 -17.07 -17.63 1.73
C VAL A 134 -16.64 -18.81 2.58
N ARG A 135 -16.52 -19.99 1.95
CA ARG A 135 -15.98 -21.15 2.66
C ARG A 135 -14.55 -20.87 3.15
N PRO A 136 -14.12 -21.48 4.27
CA PRO A 136 -12.73 -21.45 4.68
C PRO A 136 -11.76 -22.03 3.63
N PRO A 137 -10.47 -21.66 3.67
CA PRO A 137 -9.45 -22.27 2.83
C PRO A 137 -9.32 -23.78 3.07
N THR A 138 -9.13 -24.54 2.00
CA THR A 138 -8.81 -25.96 2.08
C THR A 138 -7.35 -26.18 2.46
N VAL A 139 -7.03 -27.38 2.97
CA VAL A 139 -5.64 -27.82 3.23
C VAL A 139 -4.75 -27.65 1.99
N LYS A 140 -5.27 -27.94 0.79
CA LYS A 140 -4.53 -27.80 -0.47
C LYS A 140 -4.24 -26.35 -0.82
N GLU A 141 -5.21 -25.45 -0.61
CA GLU A 141 -5.03 -24.01 -0.83
C GLU A 141 -4.00 -23.44 0.15
N LEU A 142 -4.11 -23.78 1.43
CA LEU A 142 -3.12 -23.41 2.44
C LEU A 142 -1.72 -23.93 2.10
N ALA A 143 -1.58 -25.16 1.61
CA ALA A 143 -0.30 -25.72 1.21
C ALA A 143 0.32 -25.03 -0.03
N ALA A 144 -0.52 -24.49 -0.92
CA ALA A 144 -0.08 -23.82 -2.16
C ALA A 144 0.28 -22.34 -1.97
N THR A 145 -0.09 -21.74 -0.85
CA THR A 145 0.17 -20.32 -0.54
C THR A 145 1.34 -20.17 0.43
N THR A 146 2.15 -19.13 0.32
CA THR A 146 3.06 -18.67 1.38
C THR A 146 2.58 -17.29 1.82
N VAL A 147 2.66 -17.01 3.12
CA VAL A 147 2.49 -15.66 3.66
C VAL A 147 3.82 -15.23 4.27
N LEU A 148 4.28 -14.04 3.91
CA LEU A 148 5.42 -13.39 4.52
C LEU A 148 4.89 -12.29 5.45
N GLU A 149 5.52 -12.12 6.60
CA GLU A 149 5.33 -10.98 7.48
C GLU A 149 6.54 -10.05 7.42
N LEU A 150 6.27 -8.76 7.56
CA LEU A 150 7.27 -7.70 7.67
C LEU A 150 6.90 -6.80 8.86
N PRO A 151 7.76 -6.68 9.88
CA PRO A 151 7.55 -5.73 10.97
C PRO A 151 7.57 -4.27 10.48
N LEU A 152 6.69 -3.44 11.03
CA LEU A 152 6.60 -2.01 10.69
C LEU A 152 7.51 -1.13 11.57
N ASP A 153 8.67 -1.65 11.97
CA ASP A 153 9.60 -1.02 12.92
C ASP A 153 10.51 0.01 12.26
N GLU A 154 10.95 -0.26 11.03
CA GLU A 154 11.83 0.61 10.26
C GLU A 154 11.06 1.21 9.07
N VAL A 155 10.38 2.34 9.31
CA VAL A 155 9.53 3.00 8.32
C VAL A 155 9.83 4.49 8.21
N SER A 156 9.66 5.03 7.01
CA SER A 156 9.59 6.48 6.78
C SER A 156 8.24 6.84 6.17
N VAL A 157 7.61 7.91 6.67
CA VAL A 157 6.36 8.43 6.13
C VAL A 157 6.59 9.84 5.63
N LYS A 158 6.08 10.13 4.43
CA LYS A 158 6.18 11.44 3.79
C LYS A 158 4.83 11.87 3.24
N VAL A 159 4.41 13.07 3.61
CA VAL A 159 3.10 13.63 3.23
C VAL A 159 3.29 15.03 2.66
N ARG A 160 2.58 15.33 1.58
CA ARG A 160 2.39 16.69 1.08
C ARG A 160 0.91 16.91 0.79
N ALA A 161 0.34 17.95 1.40
CA ALA A 161 -1.03 18.40 1.19
C ALA A 161 -1.05 19.94 1.17
N ALA A 162 -0.50 20.53 0.11
CA ALA A 162 -0.34 21.98 -0.03
C ALA A 162 -0.60 22.44 -1.47
N GLY A 163 -0.94 23.73 -1.61
CA GLY A 163 -0.99 24.41 -2.91
C GLY A 163 0.39 24.67 -3.52
N PRO A 164 0.46 25.46 -4.60
CA PRO A 164 1.71 26.05 -5.08
C PRO A 164 2.42 26.83 -3.96
N GLY A 165 3.75 26.83 -3.96
CA GLY A 165 4.53 27.68 -3.05
C GLY A 165 4.74 29.03 -3.71
N GLU A 166 4.00 30.05 -3.29
CA GLU A 166 3.93 31.35 -3.97
C GLU A 166 3.95 32.50 -2.97
N SER A 167 4.35 33.68 -3.44
CA SER A 167 4.26 34.93 -2.67
C SER A 167 3.96 36.10 -3.61
N ALA A 168 3.43 37.22 -3.11
CA ALA A 168 3.04 38.34 -3.97
C ALA A 168 4.20 38.92 -4.80
N ASP A 169 5.44 38.81 -4.30
CA ASP A 169 6.64 39.38 -4.90
C ASP A 169 7.62 38.30 -5.41
N ASP A 170 7.12 37.12 -5.80
CA ASP A 170 7.94 35.99 -6.29
C ASP A 170 8.49 36.18 -7.72
N GLY A 171 8.07 37.25 -8.41
CA GLY A 171 8.50 37.56 -9.78
C GLY A 171 7.82 36.70 -10.84
N GLU A 172 6.83 35.88 -10.47
CA GLU A 172 6.05 35.07 -11.39
C GLU A 172 4.95 35.89 -12.08
N ASP A 173 4.47 35.40 -13.23
CA ASP A 173 3.31 36.01 -13.90
C ASP A 173 2.01 35.57 -13.21
N HIS A 174 1.44 36.45 -12.39
CA HIS A 174 0.23 36.14 -11.64
C HIS A 174 -1.05 36.04 -12.48
N SER A 175 -0.97 36.35 -13.78
CA SER A 175 -2.04 36.08 -14.75
C SER A 175 -2.10 34.62 -15.21
N VAL A 176 -1.02 33.85 -15.01
CA VAL A 176 -1.00 32.40 -15.24
C VAL A 176 -1.80 31.70 -14.14
N TRP A 177 -2.67 30.77 -14.55
CA TRP A 177 -3.46 29.97 -13.62
C TRP A 177 -2.56 29.05 -12.78
N ALA A 178 -2.77 29.07 -11.47
CA ALA A 178 -2.12 28.17 -10.53
C ALA A 178 -3.16 27.58 -9.58
N GLY A 179 -2.92 26.36 -9.12
CA GLY A 179 -3.86 25.66 -8.27
C GLY A 179 -3.56 24.18 -8.11
N VAL A 180 -4.58 23.47 -7.64
CA VAL A 180 -4.51 22.05 -7.32
C VAL A 180 -5.62 21.32 -8.08
N VAL A 181 -5.27 20.22 -8.74
CA VAL A 181 -6.23 19.29 -9.37
C VAL A 181 -6.29 18.03 -8.51
N PRO A 182 -7.32 17.86 -7.67
CA PRO A 182 -7.48 16.67 -6.84
C PRO A 182 -7.67 15.41 -7.67
N LEU A 183 -7.05 14.31 -7.23
CA LEU A 183 -7.18 12.98 -7.80
C LEU A 183 -7.77 12.04 -6.75
N ARG A 184 -8.66 11.14 -7.16
CA ARG A 184 -9.32 10.20 -6.26
C ARG A 184 -9.42 8.83 -6.93
N THR A 185 -9.17 7.79 -6.15
CA THR A 185 -9.57 6.42 -6.49
C THR A 185 -10.93 6.17 -5.87
N VAL A 186 -11.90 5.78 -6.70
CA VAL A 186 -13.27 5.48 -6.26
C VAL A 186 -13.65 4.10 -6.78
N ALA A 187 -14.45 3.37 -6.00
CA ALA A 187 -15.02 2.13 -6.49
C ALA A 187 -16.04 2.41 -7.61
N GLY A 188 -16.04 1.55 -8.63
CA GLY A 188 -17.07 1.55 -9.65
C GLY A 188 -18.33 0.79 -9.20
N VAL A 189 -19.33 0.76 -10.07
CA VAL A 189 -20.52 -0.09 -9.87
C VAL A 189 -20.08 -1.56 -9.92
N PRO A 190 -20.49 -2.43 -8.98
CA PRO A 190 -20.11 -3.84 -8.99
C PRO A 190 -20.60 -4.56 -10.25
N GLU A 191 -19.68 -5.22 -10.93
CA GLU A 191 -19.99 -6.05 -12.10
C GLU A 191 -20.28 -7.49 -11.66
N ARG A 192 -21.51 -7.96 -11.92
CA ARG A 192 -21.96 -9.30 -11.53
C ARG A 192 -21.38 -10.35 -12.46
N SER A 193 -20.85 -11.44 -11.88
CA SER A 193 -20.46 -12.63 -12.64
C SER A 193 -21.68 -13.25 -13.35
N PRO A 194 -21.56 -13.68 -14.63
CA PRO A 194 -22.66 -14.29 -15.37
C PRO A 194 -23.14 -15.62 -14.77
N LEU A 195 -22.36 -16.23 -13.87
CA LEU A 195 -22.72 -17.46 -13.15
C LEU A 195 -23.44 -17.21 -11.82
N THR A 196 -23.62 -15.94 -11.43
CA THR A 196 -24.33 -15.59 -10.20
C THR A 196 -25.76 -15.19 -10.54
N ASP A 197 -26.73 -15.94 -10.03
CA ASP A 197 -28.16 -15.63 -10.22
C ASP A 197 -28.45 -14.17 -9.84
N SER A 198 -29.25 -13.49 -10.66
CA SER A 198 -29.69 -12.11 -10.46
C SER A 198 -30.40 -11.88 -9.11
N ALA A 199 -31.06 -12.91 -8.56
CA ALA A 199 -31.74 -12.86 -7.27
C ALA A 199 -30.77 -12.85 -6.08
N VAL A 200 -29.51 -13.25 -6.26
CA VAL A 200 -28.52 -13.23 -5.17
C VAL A 200 -28.17 -11.76 -4.86
N PRO A 201 -28.41 -11.26 -3.64
CA PRO A 201 -28.10 -9.88 -3.31
C PRO A 201 -26.59 -9.63 -3.28
N LEU A 202 -26.18 -8.38 -3.45
CA LEU A 202 -24.79 -8.02 -3.17
C LEU A 202 -24.46 -8.37 -1.70
N PRO A 203 -23.30 -8.96 -1.41
CA PRO A 203 -22.88 -9.19 -0.04
C PRO A 203 -22.60 -7.88 0.72
N GLY A 204 -22.48 -7.97 2.04
CA GLY A 204 -22.14 -6.83 2.90
C GLY A 204 -20.75 -6.29 2.58
N SER A 205 -19.78 -7.20 2.36
CA SER A 205 -18.40 -6.86 2.01
C SER A 205 -18.32 -6.00 0.74
N VAL A 206 -19.08 -6.34 -0.30
CA VAL A 206 -19.11 -5.60 -1.56
C VAL A 206 -19.78 -4.23 -1.40
N ARG A 207 -20.91 -4.16 -0.68
CA ARG A 207 -21.58 -2.88 -0.42
C ARG A 207 -20.70 -1.91 0.37
N SER A 208 -19.83 -2.41 1.24
CA SER A 208 -18.95 -1.58 2.06
C SER A 208 -17.88 -0.82 1.25
N LEU A 209 -17.66 -1.20 0.00
CA LEU A 209 -16.67 -0.59 -0.89
C LEU A 209 -17.26 0.53 -1.77
N LEU A 210 -18.59 0.71 -1.77
CA LEU A 210 -19.32 1.69 -2.57
C LEU A 210 -19.56 2.99 -1.80
#